data_AF-A0A5H2XL27-F1
#
_entry.id   AF-A0A5H2XL27-F1
#
_cell.length_a   1.000
_cell.length_b   1.000
_cell.length_c   1.000
_cell.angle_alpha   90.00
_cell.angle_beta   90.00
_cell.angle_gamma   90.00
#
_symmetry.space_group_name_H-M   'P 1'
#
loop_
_entity.id
_entity.type
_entity.pdbx_description
1 polymer ?
#
loop_
_entity_poly.entity_id
_entity_poly.type
_entity_poly.pdbx_seq_one_letter_code
_entity_poly.pdbx_strand_id
1 'polypeptide(L)'
;MATSLKSTSTGFLQLKKPQNPFLHHSPSQASTVSVKTRLLTPMAALTMTPTINLSQTFTKLKNQRKVAFIPYITAGDPDLSTTAQALKVLNSSGADVIELGVPHSDPILDGPVIQASATRSLARGTNFNSIMSMLKDVVPQLSCPIVLFSYHNPI
;
A
#
# COMPACT_ATOMS: atom_id res chain seq x y z
N MET A 1 28.21 12.98 -36.39
CA MET A 1 29.65 12.92 -36.74
C MET A 1 30.47 13.38 -35.53
N ALA A 2 31.80 13.19 -35.55
CA ALA A 2 32.87 13.94 -34.83
C ALA A 2 32.47 14.73 -33.54
N THR A 3 32.91 14.35 -32.33
CA THR A 3 34.19 14.75 -31.66
C THR A 3 34.28 16.30 -31.41
N SER A 4 34.93 16.85 -30.37
CA SER A 4 36.04 16.37 -29.52
C SER A 4 36.42 17.34 -28.36
N LEU A 5 37.48 16.98 -27.59
CA LEU A 5 38.49 17.85 -26.91
C LEU A 5 38.22 18.59 -25.56
N LYS A 6 39.11 18.28 -24.58
CA LYS A 6 39.82 19.21 -23.63
C LYS A 6 38.97 19.87 -22.51
N SER A 7 39.50 20.43 -21.38
CA SER A 7 40.85 20.74 -20.82
C SER A 7 40.69 21.11 -19.30
N THR A 8 41.65 21.15 -18.35
CA THR A 8 43.04 20.66 -18.08
C THR A 8 43.39 21.06 -16.60
N SER A 9 44.55 20.67 -16.04
CA SER A 9 45.18 21.12 -14.74
C SER A 9 44.59 20.50 -13.45
N THR A 10 45.29 20.43 -12.30
CA THR A 10 46.69 20.74 -11.87
C THR A 10 47.08 19.63 -10.85
N GLY A 11 48.30 19.37 -10.37
CA GLY A 11 49.54 20.10 -10.15
C GLY A 11 50.50 19.21 -9.31
N PHE A 12 51.73 19.68 -9.02
CA PHE A 12 52.82 18.88 -8.41
C PHE A 12 53.02 19.14 -6.90
N LEU A 13 53.73 18.22 -6.21
CA LEU A 13 54.68 18.37 -5.06
C LEU A 13 54.65 17.07 -4.19
N GLN A 14 55.59 16.11 -4.28
CA GLN A 14 57.02 16.05 -3.92
C GLN A 14 57.37 15.69 -2.44
N LEU A 15 58.15 14.60 -2.30
CA LEU A 15 59.21 14.31 -1.29
C LEU A 15 58.79 14.20 0.20
N LYS A 16 59.16 13.13 0.93
CA LYS A 16 60.56 12.79 1.28
C LYS A 16 60.84 11.29 1.54
N LYS A 17 62.15 10.98 1.56
CA LYS A 17 62.87 9.71 1.89
C LYS A 17 63.23 9.70 3.42
N PRO A 18 63.95 8.70 4.01
CA PRO A 18 64.37 7.34 3.58
C PRO A 18 64.33 6.24 4.70
N GLN A 19 65.10 5.14 4.49
CA GLN A 19 65.84 4.29 5.48
C GLN A 19 65.20 3.02 6.10
N ASN A 20 65.79 1.87 5.74
CA ASN A 20 65.89 0.65 6.56
C ASN A 20 67.14 0.74 7.47
N PRO A 21 67.27 -0.14 8.49
CA PRO A 21 68.20 -1.27 8.29
C PRO A 21 67.64 -2.64 8.74
N PHE A 22 68.36 -3.71 8.39
CA PHE A 22 68.02 -5.12 8.71
C PHE A 22 68.48 -5.54 10.11
N LEU A 23 67.85 -6.58 10.68
CA LEU A 23 68.53 -7.63 11.48
C LEU A 23 67.64 -8.89 11.63
N HIS A 24 68.22 -9.99 12.13
CA HIS A 24 67.65 -11.35 12.13
C HIS A 24 66.63 -11.63 13.25
N HIS A 25 65.54 -12.36 12.96
CA HIS A 25 65.36 -13.75 13.42
C HIS A 25 64.13 -14.44 12.79
N SER A 26 63.99 -15.75 13.00
CA SER A 26 62.94 -16.66 12.51
C SER A 26 62.73 -17.80 13.53
N PRO A 27 61.63 -18.58 13.54
CA PRO A 27 60.33 -18.42 12.85
C PRO A 27 59.13 -18.29 13.84
N SER A 28 57.95 -17.87 13.36
CA SER A 28 56.63 -18.43 13.76
C SER A 28 55.45 -17.60 13.20
N GLN A 29 54.43 -18.28 12.67
CA GLN A 29 52.99 -18.16 12.98
C GLN A 29 52.12 -18.54 11.76
N ALA A 30 50.98 -19.18 12.02
CA ALA A 30 50.06 -19.61 10.96
C ALA A 30 49.20 -18.45 10.45
N SER A 31 48.99 -18.39 9.13
CA SER A 31 48.21 -17.33 8.46
C SER A 31 46.70 -17.50 8.69
N THR A 32 46.19 -17.03 9.82
CA THR A 32 44.74 -16.97 10.09
C THR A 32 44.07 -15.94 9.19
N VAL A 33 43.36 -16.40 8.15
CA VAL A 33 42.67 -15.53 7.18
C VAL A 33 41.50 -14.81 7.85
N SER A 34 41.67 -13.52 8.16
CA SER A 34 40.62 -12.67 8.73
C SER A 34 39.57 -12.34 7.66
N VAL A 35 38.47 -13.11 7.64
CA VAL A 35 37.31 -12.83 6.79
C VAL A 35 36.61 -11.59 7.32
N LYS A 36 36.86 -10.45 6.67
CA LYS A 36 36.28 -9.15 7.04
C LYS A 36 34.79 -9.09 6.67
N THR A 37 33.94 -9.58 7.57
CA THR A 37 32.47 -9.55 7.46
C THR A 37 32.00 -8.13 7.09
N ARG A 38 31.48 -7.97 5.87
CA ARG A 38 30.79 -6.73 5.50
C ARG A 38 29.50 -6.66 6.31
N LEU A 39 29.39 -5.66 7.19
CA LEU A 39 28.11 -5.26 7.76
C LEU A 39 27.20 -4.87 6.60
N LEU A 40 26.17 -5.69 6.36
CA LEU A 40 25.10 -5.36 5.41
C LEU A 40 24.32 -4.19 6.00
N THR A 41 24.19 -3.11 5.23
CA THR A 41 23.29 -2.00 5.57
C THR A 41 21.88 -2.56 5.73
N PRO A 42 21.15 -2.24 6.83
CA PRO A 42 19.76 -2.64 6.96
C PRO A 42 18.96 -2.03 5.80
N MET A 43 18.23 -2.88 5.07
CA MET A 43 17.33 -2.38 4.02
C MET A 43 16.24 -1.53 4.67
N ALA A 44 15.78 -0.50 3.96
CA ALA A 44 14.71 0.36 4.43
C ALA A 44 13.47 -0.48 4.77
N ALA A 45 13.07 -0.49 6.04
CA ALA A 45 11.87 -1.18 6.46
C ALA A 45 10.67 -0.52 5.79
N LEU A 46 9.89 -1.31 5.04
CA LEU A 46 8.60 -0.87 4.52
C LEU A 46 7.71 -0.52 5.72
N THR A 47 7.48 0.77 5.94
CA THR A 47 6.55 1.27 6.95
C THR A 47 5.13 0.93 6.53
N MET A 48 4.72 -0.30 6.83
CA MET A 48 3.34 -0.73 6.64
C MET A 48 2.43 0.10 7.54
N THR A 49 1.67 1.01 6.94
CA THR A 49 0.53 1.63 7.59
C THR A 49 -0.36 0.51 8.17
N PRO A 50 -0.80 0.58 9.44
CA PRO A 50 -1.63 -0.46 10.05
C PRO A 50 -3.04 -0.54 9.44
N THR A 51 -3.16 -1.10 8.24
CA THR A 51 -4.44 -1.35 7.56
C THR A 51 -5.24 -2.37 8.34
N ILE A 52 -6.29 -1.92 9.03
CA ILE A 52 -7.18 -2.80 9.79
C ILE A 52 -7.90 -3.72 8.80
N ASN A 53 -7.59 -5.02 8.89
CA ASN A 53 -8.20 -6.03 8.04
C ASN A 53 -9.38 -6.73 8.74
N LEU A 54 -10.21 -7.40 7.95
CA LEU A 54 -11.46 -8.03 8.39
C LEU A 54 -11.27 -9.01 9.57
N SER A 55 -10.16 -9.75 9.61
CA SER A 55 -9.83 -10.67 10.70
C SER A 55 -9.54 -9.93 12.02
N GLN A 56 -8.82 -8.80 11.95
CA GLN A 56 -8.58 -7.94 13.11
C GLN A 56 -9.89 -7.30 13.61
N THR A 57 -10.77 -6.86 12.71
CA THR A 57 -12.10 -6.33 13.06
C THR A 57 -12.93 -7.35 13.85
N PHE A 58 -13.11 -8.57 13.32
CA PHE A 58 -13.88 -9.60 14.03
C PHE A 58 -13.20 -10.08 15.32
N THR A 59 -11.87 -10.12 15.37
CA THR A 59 -11.12 -10.43 16.61
C THR A 59 -11.38 -9.38 17.70
N LYS A 60 -11.32 -8.09 17.35
CA LYS A 60 -11.65 -6.96 18.23
C LYS A 60 -13.10 -7.07 18.75
N LEU A 61 -14.07 -7.31 17.86
CA LEU A 61 -15.48 -7.44 18.22
C LEU A 61 -15.75 -8.62 19.14
N LYS A 62 -15.19 -9.80 18.84
CA LYS A 62 -15.29 -11.00 19.68
C LYS A 62 -14.73 -10.76 21.09
N ASN A 63 -13.58 -10.10 21.19
CA ASN A 63 -12.98 -9.75 22.48
C ASN A 63 -13.83 -8.71 23.25
N GLN A 64 -14.51 -7.81 22.56
CA GLN A 64 -15.47 -6.85 23.15
C GLN A 64 -16.87 -7.43 23.41
N ARG A 65 -17.13 -8.70 23.02
CA ARG A 65 -18.47 -9.34 23.04
C ARG A 65 -19.54 -8.53 22.30
N LYS A 66 -19.17 -7.92 21.17
CA LYS A 66 -20.07 -7.14 20.31
C LYS A 66 -20.43 -7.90 19.03
N VAL A 67 -21.62 -7.61 18.51
CA VAL A 67 -22.05 -7.92 17.14
C VAL A 67 -21.50 -6.83 16.22
N ALA A 68 -21.13 -7.18 14.99
CA ALA A 68 -20.66 -6.21 13.98
C ALA A 68 -21.81 -5.36 13.43
N PHE A 69 -21.59 -4.06 13.25
CA PHE A 69 -22.45 -3.25 12.39
C PHE A 69 -21.85 -3.18 10.97
N ILE A 70 -22.56 -3.75 9.99
CA ILE A 70 -22.14 -3.83 8.58
C ILE A 70 -23.24 -3.22 7.69
N PRO A 71 -23.21 -1.89 7.44
CA PRO A 71 -24.07 -1.26 6.46
C PRO A 71 -23.66 -1.61 5.02
N TYR A 72 -24.66 -1.90 4.19
CA TYR A 72 -24.54 -1.98 2.73
C TYR A 72 -24.98 -0.66 2.07
N ILE A 73 -24.25 -0.18 1.07
CA ILE A 73 -24.71 0.83 0.12
C ILE A 73 -24.33 0.45 -1.32
N THR A 74 -25.16 0.80 -2.30
CA THR A 74 -24.81 0.64 -3.72
C THR A 74 -23.92 1.81 -4.17
N ALA A 75 -22.76 1.51 -4.77
CA ALA A 75 -21.88 2.54 -5.29
C ALA A 75 -22.55 3.31 -6.43
N GLY A 76 -22.47 4.64 -6.39
CA GLY A 76 -22.99 5.52 -7.43
C GLY A 76 -24.49 5.82 -7.35
N ASP A 77 -25.18 5.44 -6.27
CA ASP A 77 -26.56 5.86 -5.99
C ASP A 77 -26.59 6.90 -4.84
N PRO A 78 -27.09 8.13 -5.05
CA PRO A 78 -27.52 8.72 -6.32
C PRO A 78 -26.36 9.11 -7.26
N ASP A 79 -25.14 9.19 -6.74
CA ASP A 79 -23.89 9.43 -7.48
C ASP A 79 -22.64 9.04 -6.65
N LEU A 80 -21.45 9.05 -7.28
CA LEU A 80 -20.18 8.66 -6.64
C LEU A 80 -19.62 9.68 -5.63
N SER A 81 -19.95 10.96 -5.74
CA SER A 81 -19.56 11.98 -4.76
C SER A 81 -20.39 11.82 -3.48
N THR A 82 -21.70 11.61 -3.59
CA THR A 82 -22.55 11.23 -2.46
C THR A 82 -22.13 9.88 -1.87
N THR A 83 -21.75 8.90 -2.69
CA THR A 83 -21.15 7.63 -2.20
C THR A 83 -19.90 7.89 -1.36
N ALA A 84 -18.97 8.73 -1.85
CA ALA A 84 -17.73 9.07 -1.17
C ALA A 84 -17.96 9.75 0.20
N GLN A 85 -19.01 10.56 0.33
CA GLN A 85 -19.38 11.14 1.63
C GLN A 85 -20.10 10.13 2.53
N ALA A 86 -21.00 9.30 1.99
CA ALA A 86 -21.70 8.26 2.74
C ALA A 86 -20.73 7.27 3.39
N LEU A 87 -19.67 6.85 2.69
CA LEU A 87 -18.61 5.99 3.25
C LEU A 87 -17.94 6.62 4.49
N LYS A 88 -17.65 7.93 4.45
CA LYS A 88 -17.05 8.66 5.58
C LYS A 88 -18.01 8.80 6.75
N VAL A 89 -19.29 9.10 6.46
CA VAL A 89 -20.36 9.17 7.47
C VAL A 89 -20.52 7.83 8.17
N LEU A 90 -20.72 6.73 7.43
CA LEU A 90 -20.88 5.38 7.99
C LEU A 90 -19.69 4.95 8.86
N ASN A 91 -18.45 5.22 8.42
CA ASN A 91 -17.24 5.02 9.21
C ASN A 91 -17.27 5.84 10.52
N SER A 92 -17.63 7.13 10.47
CA SER A 92 -17.71 7.99 11.66
C SER A 92 -18.88 7.64 12.58
N SER A 93 -19.95 7.03 12.05
CA SER A 93 -21.10 6.50 12.79
C SER A 93 -20.83 5.14 13.44
N GLY A 94 -19.64 4.56 13.27
CA GLY A 94 -19.24 3.32 13.92
C GLY A 94 -19.58 2.04 13.15
N ALA A 95 -19.61 2.07 11.82
CA ALA A 95 -19.54 0.86 11.00
C ALA A 95 -18.24 0.08 11.31
N ASP A 96 -18.34 -1.22 11.55
CA ASP A 96 -17.16 -2.09 11.75
C ASP A 96 -16.56 -2.54 10.42
N VAL A 97 -17.41 -2.68 9.39
CA VAL A 97 -17.11 -2.99 8.00
C VAL A 97 -18.15 -2.25 7.16
N ILE A 98 -17.83 -1.77 5.96
CA ILE A 98 -18.84 -1.25 5.02
C ILE A 98 -18.87 -2.15 3.78
N GLU A 99 -20.06 -2.61 3.40
CA GLU A 99 -20.28 -3.30 2.13
C GLU A 99 -20.65 -2.29 1.05
N LEU A 100 -19.89 -2.28 -0.04
CA LEU A 100 -20.09 -1.40 -1.18
C LEU A 100 -20.47 -2.23 -2.41
N GLY A 101 -21.75 -2.17 -2.78
CA GLY A 101 -22.31 -2.86 -3.93
C GLY A 101 -21.83 -2.27 -5.26
N VAL A 102 -21.15 -3.06 -6.07
CA VAL A 102 -20.92 -2.77 -7.49
C VAL A 102 -22.26 -2.95 -8.22
N PRO A 103 -22.79 -1.93 -8.91
CA PRO A 103 -24.09 -2.02 -9.57
C PRO A 103 -24.01 -2.98 -10.77
N HIS A 104 -24.97 -3.88 -10.88
CA HIS A 104 -25.06 -4.88 -11.95
C HIS A 104 -26.29 -4.62 -12.85
N SER A 105 -26.20 -4.97 -14.13
CA SER A 105 -27.31 -4.82 -15.09
C SER A 105 -28.51 -5.70 -14.77
N ASP A 106 -28.22 -6.92 -14.29
CA ASP A 106 -29.20 -7.97 -14.06
C ASP A 106 -29.16 -8.43 -12.58
N PRO A 107 -29.60 -7.59 -11.61
CA PRO A 107 -29.50 -7.86 -10.18
C PRO A 107 -30.62 -8.81 -9.69
N ILE A 108 -30.75 -9.98 -10.30
CA ILE A 108 -31.91 -10.89 -10.11
C ILE A 108 -31.97 -11.56 -8.72
N LEU A 109 -30.90 -11.48 -7.92
CA LEU A 109 -30.85 -12.03 -6.57
C LEU A 109 -31.18 -11.00 -5.47
N ASP A 110 -31.26 -9.72 -5.84
CA ASP A 110 -31.47 -8.61 -4.92
C ASP A 110 -32.95 -8.26 -4.69
N GLY A 111 -33.25 -7.71 -3.51
CA GLY A 111 -34.57 -7.13 -3.24
C GLY A 111 -34.83 -5.84 -4.04
N PRO A 112 -36.09 -5.45 -4.28
CA PRO A 112 -36.45 -4.37 -5.22
C PRO A 112 -35.84 -3.00 -4.89
N VAL A 113 -35.51 -2.74 -3.61
CA VAL A 113 -34.81 -1.51 -3.20
C VAL A 113 -33.38 -1.46 -3.75
N ILE A 114 -32.66 -2.59 -3.72
CA ILE A 114 -31.28 -2.72 -4.20
C ILE A 114 -31.24 -2.83 -5.72
N GLN A 115 -32.22 -3.50 -6.33
CA GLN A 115 -32.41 -3.47 -7.79
C GLN A 115 -32.60 -2.02 -8.28
N ALA A 116 -33.42 -1.22 -7.58
CA ALA A 116 -33.65 0.17 -7.92
C ALA A 116 -32.43 1.09 -7.69
N SER A 117 -31.58 0.85 -6.67
CA SER A 117 -30.32 1.61 -6.51
C SER A 117 -29.29 1.24 -7.57
N ALA A 118 -29.17 -0.04 -7.93
CA ALA A 118 -28.36 -0.48 -9.06
C ALA A 118 -28.82 0.17 -10.38
N THR A 119 -30.12 0.18 -10.66
CA THR A 119 -30.69 0.87 -11.83
C THR A 119 -30.37 2.37 -11.85
N ARG A 120 -30.57 3.09 -10.73
CA ARG A 120 -30.23 4.52 -10.64
C ARG A 120 -28.75 4.79 -10.87
N SER A 121 -27.88 3.96 -10.28
CA SER A 121 -26.43 4.10 -10.41
C SER A 121 -25.93 3.85 -11.84
N LEU A 122 -26.43 2.81 -12.52
CA LEU A 122 -26.11 2.57 -13.93
C LEU A 122 -26.64 3.68 -14.84
N ALA A 123 -27.81 4.25 -14.56
CA ALA A 123 -28.34 5.43 -15.27
C ALA A 123 -27.51 6.71 -15.08
N ARG A 124 -26.52 6.72 -14.16
CA ARG A 124 -25.50 7.77 -14.03
C ARG A 124 -24.16 7.42 -14.68
N GLY A 125 -24.03 6.26 -15.33
CA GLY A 125 -22.80 5.79 -15.95
C GLY A 125 -21.77 5.21 -14.97
N THR A 126 -22.17 4.91 -13.73
CA THR A 126 -21.28 4.30 -12.73
C THR A 126 -20.76 2.96 -13.23
N ASN A 127 -19.45 2.77 -13.12
CA ASN A 127 -18.72 1.60 -13.61
C ASN A 127 -17.56 1.25 -12.68
N PHE A 128 -17.05 0.01 -12.76
CA PHE A 128 -15.99 -0.48 -11.86
C PHE A 128 -14.75 0.43 -11.79
N ASN A 129 -14.29 0.97 -12.92
CA ASN A 129 -13.13 1.88 -12.95
C ASN A 129 -13.39 3.18 -12.19
N SER A 130 -14.58 3.77 -12.35
CA SER A 130 -14.98 4.98 -11.60
C SER A 130 -15.13 4.72 -10.09
N ILE A 131 -15.66 3.56 -9.70
CA ILE A 131 -15.74 3.13 -8.29
C ILE A 131 -14.34 2.96 -7.70
N MET A 132 -13.46 2.23 -8.40
CA MET A 132 -12.10 1.98 -7.95
C MET A 132 -11.23 3.25 -7.96
N SER A 133 -11.55 4.26 -8.77
CA SER A 133 -10.93 5.59 -8.67
C SER A 133 -11.36 6.29 -7.38
N MET A 134 -12.66 6.39 -7.12
CA MET A 134 -13.21 7.00 -5.89
C MET A 134 -12.67 6.32 -4.62
N LEU A 135 -12.54 4.99 -4.62
CA LEU A 135 -12.01 4.24 -3.49
C LEU A 135 -10.53 4.53 -3.18
N LYS A 136 -9.69 4.81 -4.20
CA LYS A 136 -8.27 5.20 -3.96
C LYS A 136 -8.17 6.48 -3.13
N ASP A 137 -9.08 7.42 -3.36
CA ASP A 137 -9.09 8.70 -2.66
C ASP A 137 -9.75 8.59 -1.28
N VAL A 138 -10.81 7.78 -1.14
CA VAL A 138 -11.60 7.68 0.09
C VAL A 138 -11.05 6.69 1.11
N VAL A 139 -10.58 5.50 0.70
CA VAL A 139 -10.14 4.43 1.63
C VAL A 139 -9.03 4.90 2.60
N PRO A 140 -8.03 5.72 2.21
CA PRO A 140 -7.04 6.26 3.15
C PRO A 140 -7.61 7.16 4.26
N GLN A 141 -8.88 7.55 4.18
CA GLN A 141 -9.59 8.40 5.14
C GLN A 141 -10.51 7.61 6.08
N LEU A 142 -10.57 6.27 5.93
CA LEU A 142 -11.45 5.38 6.71
C LEU A 142 -10.66 4.54 7.72
N SER A 143 -11.34 4.14 8.79
CA SER A 143 -10.82 3.27 9.86
C SER A 143 -11.42 1.86 9.83
N CYS A 144 -12.61 1.69 9.24
CA CYS A 144 -13.20 0.39 8.93
C CYS A 144 -12.81 -0.09 7.52
N PRO A 145 -12.60 -1.40 7.29
CA PRO A 145 -12.43 -1.95 5.95
C PRO A 145 -13.70 -1.82 5.11
N ILE A 146 -13.52 -1.63 3.80
CA ILE A 146 -14.58 -1.80 2.79
C ILE A 146 -14.49 -3.21 2.21
N VAL A 147 -15.65 -3.85 2.04
CA VAL A 147 -15.84 -5.07 1.25
C VAL A 147 -16.58 -4.69 -0.04
N LEU A 148 -16.03 -5.06 -1.20
CA LEU A 148 -16.75 -4.94 -2.47
C LEU A 148 -17.75 -6.09 -2.57
N PHE A 149 -19.04 -5.76 -2.59
CA PHE A 149 -20.11 -6.71 -2.90
C PHE A 149 -20.37 -6.66 -4.41
N SER A 150 -20.32 -7.80 -5.10
CA SER A 150 -20.49 -7.86 -6.55
C SER A 150 -21.05 -9.19 -7.00
N TYR A 151 -21.76 -9.17 -8.13
CA TYR A 151 -22.02 -10.37 -8.93
C TYR A 151 -20.71 -10.91 -9.50
N HIS A 152 -20.69 -12.19 -9.89
CA HIS A 152 -19.51 -12.83 -10.48
C HIS A 152 -19.21 -12.33 -11.91
N ASN A 153 -20.25 -12.13 -12.73
CA ASN A 153 -20.10 -11.82 -14.15
C ASN A 153 -19.23 -10.57 -14.51
N PRO A 154 -19.20 -9.47 -13.73
CA PRO A 154 -18.31 -8.33 -13.97
C PRO A 154 -16.86 -8.47 -13.42
N ILE A 155 -16.42 -9.68 -13.03
CA ILE A 155 -15.08 -9.98 -12.47
C ILE A 155 -14.35 -11.00 -13.34
#